data_AF-A0A3S3MGX7-F1
#
_entry.id   AF-A0A3S3MGX7-F1
#
_cell.length_a   1.000
_cell.length_b   1.000
_cell.length_c   1.000
_cell.angle_alpha   90.00
_cell.angle_beta   90.00
_cell.angle_gamma   90.00
#
_symmetry.space_group_name_H-M   'P 1'
#
loop_
_entity.id
_entity.type
_entity.pdbx_description
1 polymer ?
#
loop_
_entity_poly.entity_id
_entity_poly.type
_entity_poly.pdbx_seq_one_letter_code
_entity_poly.pdbx_strand_id
1 'polypeptide(L)'
;MLDLLSGGPTSVAGIRSLEQLGEDEEAFDNLFCVAFQIMDAQWLAKHASYMEFNDVLKSTRSQLERGLALKDVSSIKDLPAYNLLKR
;
A
#
# COMPACT_ATOMS: atom_id res chain seq x y z
N MET A 1 -16.30 18.48 -14.53
CA MET A 1 -15.14 17.57 -14.56
C MET A 1 -14.86 17.25 -13.10
N LEU A 2 -14.78 15.97 -12.71
CA LEU A 2 -14.57 15.63 -11.30
C LEU A 2 -13.34 16.37 -10.79
N ASP A 3 -13.52 17.24 -9.79
CA ASP A 3 -12.42 17.87 -9.06
C ASP A 3 -11.67 16.75 -8.31
N LEU A 4 -10.86 16.01 -9.06
CA LEU A 4 -9.81 15.16 -8.52
C LEU A 4 -8.89 16.12 -7.79
N LEU A 5 -8.99 16.12 -6.46
CA LEU A 5 -8.23 16.97 -5.55
C LEU A 5 -6.82 17.20 -6.10
N SER A 6 -6.55 18.39 -6.62
CA SER A 6 -5.22 18.76 -7.13
C SER A 6 -4.19 18.96 -6.01
N GLY A 7 -4.56 18.61 -4.77
CA GLY A 7 -3.68 18.61 -3.63
C GLY A 7 -2.86 17.34 -3.63
N GLY A 8 -1.55 17.47 -3.80
CA GLY A 8 -0.62 16.37 -3.56
C GLY A 8 -0.77 15.80 -2.14
N PRO A 9 -0.27 14.59 -1.89
CA PRO A 9 -0.35 13.95 -0.59
C PRO A 9 0.27 14.84 0.49
N THR A 10 -0.42 14.97 1.61
CA THR A 10 0.06 15.73 2.77
C THR A 10 0.65 14.83 3.85
N SER A 11 0.48 13.51 3.74
CA SER A 11 1.08 12.54 4.65
C SER A 11 2.50 12.19 4.21
N VAL A 12 3.39 11.96 5.18
CA VAL A 12 4.78 11.53 4.91
C VAL A 12 4.83 10.26 4.07
N ALA A 13 3.95 9.29 4.36
CA ALA A 13 3.84 8.06 3.57
C ALA A 13 3.42 8.36 2.13
N GLY A 14 2.43 9.24 1.92
CA GLY A 14 1.97 9.59 0.58
C GLY A 14 3.01 10.36 -0.24
N ILE A 15 3.74 11.30 0.38
CA ILE A 15 4.83 12.04 -0.28
C ILE A 15 5.94 11.08 -0.73
N ARG A 16 6.42 10.21 0.18
CA ARG A 16 7.44 9.22 -0.13
C ARG A 16 7.00 8.21 -1.19
N SER A 17 5.73 7.81 -1.15
CA SER A 17 5.18 6.90 -2.17
C SER A 17 5.26 7.55 -3.55
N LEU A 18 4.86 8.83 -3.67
CA LEU A 18 4.96 9.53 -4.95
C LEU A 18 6.39 9.68 -5.45
N GLU A 19 7.33 9.99 -4.55
CA GLU A 19 8.76 10.03 -4.90
C GLU A 19 9.23 8.67 -5.43
N GLN A 20 8.90 7.57 -4.74
CA GLN A 20 9.27 6.21 -5.14
C GLN A 20 8.62 5.77 -6.47
N LEU A 21 7.37 6.14 -6.69
CA LEU A 21 6.65 5.83 -7.93
C LEU A 21 7.21 6.59 -9.15
N GLY A 22 7.90 7.71 -8.94
CA GLY A 22 8.53 8.47 -10.03
C GLY A 22 9.87 7.89 -10.49
N GLU A 23 10.53 7.09 -9.66
CA GLU A 23 11.89 6.59 -9.89
C GLU A 23 11.94 5.17 -10.50
N ASP A 24 10.88 4.37 -10.33
CA ASP A 24 10.80 2.99 -10.83
C ASP A 24 9.44 2.77 -11.52
N GLU A 25 9.47 2.51 -12.84
CA GLU A 25 8.27 2.28 -13.65
C GLU A 25 7.41 1.10 -13.15
N GLU A 26 8.04 0.10 -12.53
CA GLU A 26 7.36 -1.06 -11.96
C GLU A 26 6.86 -0.82 -10.53
N ALA A 27 7.19 0.32 -9.91
CA ALA A 27 6.87 0.56 -8.50
C ALA A 27 5.36 0.52 -8.24
N PHE A 28 4.54 1.04 -9.16
CA PHE A 28 3.09 0.99 -9.02
C PHE A 28 2.56 -0.43 -9.06
N ASP A 29 2.97 -1.23 -10.05
CA ASP A 29 2.53 -2.62 -10.22
C ASP A 29 2.93 -3.48 -9.02
N ASN A 30 4.18 -3.31 -8.57
CA ASN A 30 4.71 -3.94 -7.37
C ASN A 30 3.90 -3.55 -6.11
N LEU A 31 3.64 -2.25 -5.91
CA LEU A 31 2.89 -1.74 -4.76
C LEU A 31 1.44 -2.24 -4.77
N PHE A 32 0.82 -2.28 -5.95
CA PHE A 32 -0.52 -2.82 -6.14
C PHE A 32 -0.56 -4.30 -5.76
N CYS A 33 0.37 -5.11 -6.25
CA CYS A 33 0.46 -6.53 -5.89
C CYS A 33 0.66 -6.73 -4.39
N VAL A 34 1.55 -5.95 -3.76
CA VAL A 34 1.76 -6.00 -2.30
C VAL A 34 0.47 -5.65 -1.55
N ALA A 35 -0.24 -4.58 -1.95
CA ALA A 35 -1.50 -4.19 -1.32
C ALA A 35 -2.55 -5.30 -1.40
N PHE A 36 -2.65 -5.99 -2.55
CA PHE A 36 -3.55 -7.14 -2.71
C PHE A 36 -3.17 -8.32 -1.82
N GLN A 37 -1.88 -8.65 -1.72
CA GLN A 37 -1.41 -9.72 -0.83
C GLN A 37 -1.70 -9.40 0.66
N ILE A 38 -1.50 -8.15 1.07
CA ILE A 38 -1.87 -7.71 2.43
C ILE A 38 -3.38 -7.84 2.65
N MET A 39 -4.19 -7.39 1.68
CA MET A 39 -5.64 -7.47 1.75
C MET A 39 -6.12 -8.91 1.89
N ASP A 40 -5.60 -9.83 1.08
CA ASP A 40 -5.92 -11.25 1.14
C ASP A 40 -5.54 -11.87 2.50
N ALA A 41 -4.32 -11.59 2.99
CA ALA A 41 -3.88 -12.06 4.30
C ALA A 41 -4.77 -11.55 5.44
N GLN A 42 -5.17 -10.27 5.38
CA GLN A 42 -6.08 -9.69 6.37
C GLN A 42 -7.50 -10.24 6.27
N TRP A 43 -7.99 -10.48 5.06
CA TRP A 43 -9.29 -11.08 4.82
C TRP A 43 -9.38 -12.47 5.47
N LEU A 44 -8.38 -13.31 5.20
CA LEU A 44 -8.27 -14.65 5.75
C LEU A 44 -8.11 -14.64 7.28
N ALA A 45 -7.22 -13.81 7.80
CA ALA A 45 -6.97 -13.72 9.24
C ALA A 45 -8.19 -13.25 10.06
N LYS A 46 -9.06 -12.45 9.45
CA LYS A 46 -10.30 -11.95 10.09
C LYS A 46 -11.49 -12.86 9.88
N HIS A 47 -11.37 -13.93 9.07
CA HIS A 47 -12.52 -14.68 8.55
C HIS A 47 -13.60 -13.74 7.98
N ALA A 48 -13.16 -12.74 7.23
CA ALA A 48 -14.01 -11.66 6.78
C ALA A 48 -15.08 -12.17 5.81
N SER A 49 -16.29 -11.63 5.96
CA SER A 49 -17.31 -11.66 4.94
C SER A 49 -17.29 -10.37 4.13
N TYR A 50 -18.17 -10.30 3.14
CA TYR A 50 -18.37 -9.06 2.38
C TYR A 50 -18.73 -7.86 3.27
N MET A 51 -19.39 -8.07 4.41
CA MET A 51 -19.79 -7.00 5.32
C MET A 51 -18.58 -6.26 5.93
N GLU A 52 -17.45 -6.95 6.10
CA GLU A 52 -16.21 -6.40 6.64
C GLU A 52 -15.29 -5.79 5.58
N PHE A 53 -15.70 -5.75 4.30
CA PHE A 53 -14.85 -5.30 3.18
C PHE A 53 -14.18 -3.94 3.45
N ASN A 54 -14.95 -2.95 3.91
CA ASN A 54 -14.42 -1.62 4.21
C ASN A 54 -13.40 -1.64 5.37
N ASP A 55 -13.57 -2.51 6.35
CA ASP A 55 -12.68 -2.58 7.50
C ASP A 55 -11.40 -3.36 7.18
N VAL A 56 -11.47 -4.34 6.28
CA VAL A 56 -10.29 -4.97 5.66
C VAL A 56 -9.51 -3.93 4.86
N LEU A 57 -10.17 -3.14 4.01
CA LEU A 57 -9.49 -2.09 3.23
C LEU A 57 -8.80 -1.05 4.12
N LYS A 58 -9.45 -0.57 5.18
CA LYS A 58 -8.84 0.36 6.14
C LYS A 58 -7.63 -0.26 6.84
N SER A 59 -7.73 -1.53 7.23
CA SER A 59 -6.64 -2.28 7.86
C SER A 59 -5.47 -2.46 6.89
N THR A 60 -5.75 -2.71 5.60
CA THR A 60 -4.75 -2.91 4.54
C THR A 60 -4.00 -1.61 4.32
N ARG A 61 -4.74 -0.52 4.13
CA ARG A 61 -4.19 0.83 4.01
C ARG A 61 -3.30 1.18 5.21
N SER A 62 -3.78 0.95 6.44
CA SER A 62 -3.02 1.26 7.66
C SER A 62 -1.73 0.45 7.78
N GLN A 63 -1.71 -0.78 7.27
CA GLN A 63 -0.50 -1.59 7.24
C GLN A 63 0.48 -1.10 6.17
N LEU A 64 -0.02 -0.73 4.99
CA LEU A 64 0.79 -0.21 3.89
C LEU A 64 1.41 1.15 4.23
N GLU A 65 0.64 2.09 4.77
CA GLU A 65 1.11 3.40 5.22
C GLU A 65 2.21 3.28 6.27
N ARG A 66 2.10 2.32 7.20
CA ARG A 66 3.17 2.04 8.19
C ARG A 66 4.44 1.55 7.52
N GLY A 67 4.34 0.68 6.52
CA GLY A 67 5.49 0.20 5.75
C GLY A 67 6.20 1.32 5.00
N LEU A 68 5.42 2.15 4.29
CA LEU A 68 5.94 3.28 3.50
C LEU A 68 6.53 4.41 4.37
N ALA A 69 6.08 4.51 5.63
CA ALA A 69 6.63 5.47 6.59
C ALA A 69 7.97 5.04 7.20
N LEU A 70 8.40 3.78 7.02
CA LEU A 70 9.69 3.31 7.53
C LEU A 70 10.85 4.11 6.91
N LYS A 71 11.84 4.45 7.73
CA LYS A 71 13.00 5.26 7.29
C LYS A 71 13.90 4.51 6.31
N ASP A 72 13.93 3.19 6.39
CA ASP A 72 14.84 2.34 5.62
C ASP A 72 14.22 1.83 4.31
N VAL A 73 13.04 2.32 3.93
CA VAL A 73 12.37 1.95 2.68
C VAL A 73 12.68 3.01 1.63
N SER A 74 13.58 2.68 0.71
CA SER A 74 13.99 3.53 -0.40
C SER A 74 13.31 3.16 -1.72
N SER A 75 12.85 1.91 -1.84
CA SER A 75 12.07 1.37 -2.95
C SER A 75 10.90 0.54 -2.41
N ILE A 76 9.86 0.35 -3.23
CA ILE A 76 8.76 -0.60 -2.96
C ILE A 76 9.30 -2.01 -2.67
N LYS A 77 10.43 -2.37 -3.28
CA LYS A 77 11.11 -3.66 -3.10
C LYS A 77 11.69 -3.83 -1.68
N ASP A 78 11.90 -2.74 -0.95
CA ASP A 78 12.41 -2.74 0.43
C ASP A 78 11.28 -2.91 1.46
N LEU A 79 10.01 -2.81 1.05
CA LEU A 79 8.89 -3.00 1.97
C LEU A 79 8.98 -4.41 2.58
N PRO A 80 8.81 -4.56 3.90
CA PRO A 80 8.75 -5.89 4.51
C PRO A 80 7.68 -6.80 3.89
N ALA A 81 6.56 -6.19 3.47
CA ALA A 81 5.45 -6.87 2.80
C ALA A 81 5.77 -7.26 1.34
N TYR A 82 6.85 -6.75 0.74
CA TYR A 82 7.31 -7.17 -0.58
C TYR A 82 7.69 -8.66 -0.61
N ASN A 83 8.09 -9.22 0.54
CA ASN A 83 8.34 -10.65 0.67
C ASN A 83 7.09 -11.50 0.41
N LEU A 84 5.88 -10.94 0.51
CA LEU A 84 4.65 -11.64 0.14
C LEU A 84 4.57 -11.95 -1.36
N LEU A 85 5.35 -11.25 -2.19
CA LEU A 85 5.45 -11.52 -3.64
C LEU A 85 6.44 -12.65 -3.95
N LYS A 86 7.35 -12.97 -3.03
CA LYS A 86 8.33 -14.04 -3.17
C LYS A 86 7.68 -15.33 -2.68
N ARG A 87 7.26 -16.17 -3.61
CA ARG A 87 6.61 -17.45 -3.35
C ARG A 87 7.58 -18.51 -2.89
#